data_AF-A0A3S4RHV8-F1
#
_entry.id   AF-A0A3S4RHV8-F1
#
_cell.length_a   1.000
_cell.length_b   1.000
_cell.length_c   1.000
_cell.angle_alpha   90.00
_cell.angle_beta   90.00
_cell.angle_gamma   90.00
#
_symmetry.space_group_name_H-M   'P 1'
#
loop_
_entity.id
_entity.type
_entity.pdbx_description
1 polymer ?
#
loop_
_entity_poly.entity_id
_entity_poly.type
_entity_poly.pdbx_seq_one_letter_code
_entity_poly.pdbx_strand_id
1 'polypeptide(L)'
;MEMSSTQRLILANQYKLMGLLDPNNAAKYQRLEIIVKGGFALELRELDSEFSAMSEEECRTVLNTLEMYKALQISYNNLEDKSDLSEHRLQFVGYCAIREKKFLSYLRFITGVEGQYQEFMRCEHGCDSQTPMWDKYSRMLEAWKACPHEYHLSMVEIQNILNA
;
A
#
# COMPACT_ATOMS: atom_id res chain seq x y z
N MET A 1 10.22 14.46 14.27
CA MET A 1 11.62 14.30 13.84
C MET A 1 12.61 14.81 14.89
N GLU A 2 13.25 13.92 15.67
CA GLU A 2 14.43 14.28 16.47
C GLU A 2 15.69 14.11 15.63
N MET A 3 16.54 15.14 15.56
CA MET A 3 17.78 15.11 14.77
C MET A 3 18.96 15.62 15.57
N SER A 4 20.08 14.93 15.47
CA SER A 4 21.37 15.41 15.97
C SER A 4 21.83 16.66 15.22
N SER A 5 22.69 17.47 15.85
CA SER A 5 23.31 18.64 15.19
C SER A 5 24.09 18.26 13.92
N THR A 6 24.69 17.06 13.89
CA THR A 6 25.37 16.52 12.69
C THR A 6 24.39 16.27 11.55
N GLN A 7 23.25 15.62 11.83
CA GLN A 7 22.21 15.39 10.81
C GLN A 7 21.63 16.71 10.27
N ARG A 8 21.44 17.70 11.14
CA ARG A 8 21.00 19.04 10.73
C ARG A 8 22.01 19.74 9.82
N LEU A 9 23.31 19.62 10.11
CA LEU A 9 24.36 20.14 9.25
C LEU A 9 24.38 19.45 7.88
N ILE A 10 24.20 18.12 7.84
CA ILE A 10 24.12 17.36 6.58
C ILE A 10 22.94 17.85 5.73
N LEU A 11 21.74 17.94 6.30
CA LEU A 11 20.54 18.41 5.60
C LEU A 11 20.69 19.86 5.10
N ALA A 12 21.24 20.75 5.93
CA ALA A 12 21.51 22.13 5.52
C ALA A 12 22.46 22.20 4.31
N ASN A 13 23.51 21.38 4.30
CA ASN A 13 24.41 21.27 3.16
C ASN A 13 23.71 20.70 1.91
N GLN A 14 22.84 19.69 2.08
CA GLN A 14 22.06 19.11 0.99
C GLN A 14 21.12 20.15 0.36
N TYR A 15 20.36 20.90 1.15
CA TYR A 15 19.48 21.96 0.62
C TYR A 15 20.27 23.06 -0.10
N LYS A 16 21.43 23.45 0.42
CA LYS A 16 22.32 24.40 -0.25
C LYS A 16 22.78 23.87 -1.63
N LEU A 17 23.18 22.60 -1.71
CA LEU A 17 23.56 21.97 -2.98
C LEU A 17 22.38 21.87 -3.94
N MET A 18 21.19 21.49 -3.47
CA MET A 18 19.98 21.42 -4.29
C MET A 18 19.61 22.79 -4.87
N GLY A 19 19.77 23.89 -4.11
CA GLY A 19 19.56 25.24 -4.64
C GLY A 19 20.56 25.67 -5.71
N LEU A 20 21.76 25.10 -5.72
CA LEU A 20 22.74 25.31 -6.78
C LEU A 20 22.44 24.46 -8.03
N LEU A 21 21.95 23.23 -7.83
CA LEU A 21 21.62 22.30 -8.91
C LEU A 21 20.29 22.62 -9.60
N ASP A 22 19.34 23.20 -8.85
CA ASP A 22 18.01 23.55 -9.33
C ASP A 22 17.64 24.99 -8.88
N PRO A 23 18.17 26.01 -9.59
CA PRO A 23 17.98 27.41 -9.23
C PRO A 23 16.51 27.85 -9.24
N ASN A 24 15.66 27.19 -10.03
CA ASN A 24 14.22 27.51 -10.12
C ASN A 24 13.50 27.23 -8.79
N ASN A 25 13.98 26.26 -8.01
CA ASN A 25 13.45 25.94 -6.68
C ASN A 25 14.35 26.43 -5.53
N ALA A 26 15.36 27.27 -5.79
CA ALA A 26 16.32 27.70 -4.78
C ALA A 26 15.67 28.30 -3.52
N ALA A 27 14.60 29.08 -3.68
CA ALA A 27 13.87 29.67 -2.55
C ALA A 27 13.25 28.60 -1.63
N LYS A 28 12.73 27.49 -2.20
CA LYS A 28 12.21 26.35 -1.43
C LYS A 28 13.32 25.71 -0.60
N TYR A 29 14.47 25.44 -1.21
CA TYR A 29 15.59 24.81 -0.50
C TYR A 29 16.20 25.74 0.55
N GLN A 30 16.30 27.03 0.27
CA GLN A 30 16.75 28.03 1.25
C GLN A 30 15.83 28.08 2.48
N ARG A 31 14.50 28.00 2.28
CA ARG A 31 13.54 27.89 3.40
C ARG A 31 13.82 26.65 4.25
N LEU A 32 14.02 25.49 3.62
CA LEU A 32 14.31 24.24 4.32
C LEU A 32 15.65 24.27 5.07
N GLU A 33 16.69 24.88 4.48
CA GLU A 33 17.97 25.12 5.14
C GLU A 33 17.81 25.95 6.42
N ILE A 34 17.03 27.04 6.36
CA ILE A 34 16.75 27.91 7.50
C ILE A 34 16.00 27.15 8.60
N ILE A 35 14.97 26.36 8.23
CA ILE A 35 14.19 25.54 9.19
C ILE A 35 15.11 24.58 9.95
N VAL A 36 15.95 23.84 9.23
CA VAL A 36 16.83 22.84 9.84
C VAL A 36 17.92 23.49 10.70
N LYS A 37 18.54 24.59 10.24
CA LYS A 37 19.53 25.34 11.04
C LYS A 37 18.91 25.97 12.29
N GLY A 38 17.74 26.56 12.16
CA GLY A 38 17.00 27.21 13.24
C GLY A 38 16.40 26.22 14.24
N GLY A 39 16.18 24.97 13.82
CA GLY A 39 15.55 23.95 14.67
C GLY A 39 14.09 24.28 14.97
N PHE A 40 13.36 24.88 14.03
CA PHE A 40 11.98 25.29 14.25
C PHE A 40 11.06 24.07 14.36
N ALA A 41 10.70 23.71 15.59
CA ALA A 41 10.05 22.45 15.90
C ALA A 41 8.69 22.26 15.19
N LEU A 42 7.96 23.35 14.94
CA LEU A 42 6.67 23.31 14.25
C LEU A 42 6.84 22.85 12.79
N GLU A 43 7.74 23.50 12.05
CA GLU A 43 8.03 23.20 10.65
C GLU A 43 8.73 21.85 10.50
N LEU A 44 9.60 21.48 11.45
CA LEU A 44 10.22 20.16 11.46
C LEU A 44 9.18 19.03 11.62
N ARG A 45 8.11 19.26 12.37
CA ARG A 45 6.99 18.32 12.48
C ARG A 45 6.17 18.24 11.19
N GLU A 46 6.00 19.34 10.48
CA GLU A 46 5.35 19.33 9.16
C GLU A 46 6.15 18.50 8.16
N LEU A 47 7.48 18.67 8.11
CA LEU A 47 8.35 17.85 7.26
C LEU A 47 8.27 16.36 7.62
N ASP A 48 8.25 16.04 8.92
CA ASP A 48 8.09 14.66 9.42
C ASP A 48 6.77 14.03 8.95
N SER A 49 5.70 14.83 8.84
CA SER A 49 4.38 14.34 8.44
C SER A 49 4.27 13.95 6.96
N GLU A 50 5.24 14.36 6.13
CA GLU A 50 5.31 13.91 4.73
C GLU A 50 5.79 12.46 4.61
N PHE A 51 6.47 11.94 5.63
CA PHE A 51 6.93 10.56 5.66
C PHE A 51 5.82 9.62 6.14
N SER A 52 5.41 8.69 5.29
CA SER A 52 4.59 7.57 5.70
C SER A 52 5.47 6.41 6.18
N ALA A 53 5.09 5.79 7.29
CA ALA A 53 5.69 4.54 7.75
C ALA A 53 4.70 3.38 7.58
N MET A 54 5.23 2.23 7.15
CA MET A 54 4.52 0.95 7.10
C MET A 54 5.45 -0.13 7.64
N SER A 55 4.95 -1.00 8.51
CA SER A 55 5.77 -2.10 9.04
C SER A 55 5.95 -3.20 7.98
N GLU A 56 6.96 -4.05 8.15
CA GLU A 56 7.15 -5.22 7.28
C GLU A 56 5.93 -6.15 7.30
N GLU A 57 5.32 -6.33 8.47
CA GLU A 57 4.11 -7.14 8.64
C GLU A 57 2.91 -6.57 7.85
N GLU A 58 2.76 -5.26 7.85
CA GLU A 58 1.73 -4.57 7.07
C GLU A 58 1.97 -4.76 5.55
N CYS A 59 3.22 -4.60 5.11
CA CYS A 59 3.60 -4.87 3.71
C CYS A 59 3.28 -6.33 3.33
N ARG A 60 3.68 -7.29 4.16
CA ARG A 60 3.40 -8.72 3.95
C ARG A 60 1.90 -9.00 3.91
N THR A 61 1.11 -8.35 4.74
CA THR A 61 -0.35 -8.52 4.75
C THR A 61 -0.98 -8.04 3.44
N VAL A 62 -0.55 -6.90 2.90
CA VAL A 62 -1.01 -6.43 1.59
C VAL A 62 -0.61 -7.41 0.47
N LEU A 63 0.63 -7.90 0.47
CA LEU A 63 1.09 -8.90 -0.51
C LEU A 63 0.30 -10.21 -0.41
N ASN A 64 0.10 -10.73 0.80
CA ASN A 64 -0.71 -11.92 1.03
C ASN A 64 -2.15 -11.73 0.58
N THR A 65 -2.71 -10.52 0.72
CA THR A 65 -4.06 -10.20 0.21
C THR A 65 -4.10 -10.33 -1.31
N LEU A 66 -3.10 -9.81 -2.02
CA LEU A 66 -2.99 -9.96 -3.47
C LEU A 66 -2.85 -11.42 -3.89
N GLU A 67 -2.00 -12.18 -3.19
CA GLU A 67 -1.78 -13.59 -3.45
C GLU A 67 -3.03 -14.44 -3.21
N MET A 68 -3.75 -14.18 -2.11
CA MET A 68 -5.04 -14.82 -1.83
C MET A 68 -6.05 -14.55 -2.96
N TYR A 69 -6.18 -13.31 -3.43
CA TYR A 69 -7.10 -12.98 -4.53
C TYR A 69 -6.70 -13.65 -5.85
N LYS A 70 -5.40 -13.75 -6.13
CA LYS A 70 -4.88 -14.50 -7.27
C LYS A 70 -5.24 -15.99 -7.14
N ALA A 71 -5.04 -16.59 -5.97
CA ALA A 71 -5.37 -17.99 -5.71
C ALA A 71 -6.88 -18.26 -5.84
N LEU A 72 -7.72 -17.36 -5.33
CA LEU A 72 -9.18 -17.43 -5.48
C LEU A 72 -9.60 -17.43 -6.96
N GLN A 73 -9.04 -16.52 -7.76
CA GLN A 73 -9.38 -16.44 -9.19
C GLN A 73 -8.90 -17.66 -9.97
N ILE A 74 -7.66 -18.11 -9.75
CA ILE A 74 -7.11 -19.30 -10.41
C ILE A 74 -7.93 -20.54 -10.04
N SER A 75 -8.23 -20.71 -8.75
CA SER A 75 -9.02 -21.84 -8.26
C SER A 75 -10.43 -21.83 -8.85
N TYR A 76 -11.11 -20.68 -8.83
CA TYR A 76 -12.43 -20.52 -9.44
C TYR A 76 -12.41 -20.81 -10.95
N ASN A 77 -11.38 -20.35 -11.66
CA ASN A 77 -11.26 -20.58 -13.10
C ASN A 77 -11.13 -22.07 -13.47
N ASN A 78 -10.56 -22.87 -12.58
CA ASN A 78 -10.37 -24.30 -12.74
C ASN A 78 -11.58 -25.15 -12.31
N LEU A 79 -12.62 -24.55 -11.71
CA LEU A 79 -13.84 -25.29 -11.36
C LEU A 79 -14.65 -25.65 -12.62
N GLU A 80 -15.19 -26.88 -12.64
CA GLU A 80 -16.10 -27.34 -13.69
C GLU A 80 -17.47 -26.64 -13.59
N ASP A 81 -17.97 -26.47 -12.37
CA ASP A 81 -19.23 -25.78 -12.07
C ASP A 81 -18.98 -24.45 -11.34
N LYS A 82 -19.60 -23.40 -11.85
CA LYS A 82 -19.44 -22.01 -11.43
C LYS A 82 -20.77 -21.31 -11.12
N SER A 83 -21.90 -22.03 -11.15
CA SER A 83 -23.24 -21.43 -11.00
C SER A 83 -23.45 -20.69 -9.69
N ASP A 84 -22.75 -21.12 -8.63
CA ASP A 84 -23.01 -20.71 -7.25
C ASP A 84 -22.28 -19.42 -6.84
N LEU A 85 -21.49 -18.81 -7.74
CA LEU A 85 -20.74 -17.61 -7.44
C LEU A 85 -20.62 -16.70 -8.67
N SER A 86 -20.90 -15.40 -8.49
CA SER A 86 -20.63 -14.40 -9.52
C SER A 86 -19.15 -14.02 -9.53
N GLU A 87 -18.55 -13.95 -10.73
CA GLU A 87 -17.15 -13.54 -10.92
C GLU A 87 -16.84 -12.16 -10.32
N HIS A 88 -17.82 -11.25 -10.29
CA HIS A 88 -17.66 -9.93 -9.65
C HIS A 88 -17.29 -10.02 -8.17
N ARG A 89 -17.67 -11.09 -7.46
CA ARG A 89 -17.29 -11.28 -6.04
C ARG A 89 -15.81 -11.59 -5.85
N LEU A 90 -15.12 -12.04 -6.90
CA LEU A 90 -13.69 -12.36 -6.92
C LEU A 90 -12.83 -11.16 -7.33
N GLN A 91 -13.46 -10.02 -7.65
CA GLN A 91 -12.75 -8.81 -8.01
C GLN A 91 -12.12 -8.18 -6.76
N PHE A 92 -10.81 -7.95 -6.83
CA PHE A 92 -10.11 -7.18 -5.82
C PHE A 92 -10.41 -5.69 -6.00
N VAL A 93 -10.98 -5.06 -4.98
CA VAL A 93 -11.41 -3.65 -5.02
C VAL A 93 -10.38 -2.67 -4.47
N GLY A 94 -9.33 -3.16 -3.81
CA GLY A 94 -8.27 -2.33 -3.24
C GLY A 94 -8.56 -1.83 -1.82
N TYR A 95 -8.04 -0.64 -1.51
CA TYR A 95 -8.07 -0.04 -0.17
C TYR A 95 -8.61 1.39 -0.23
N CYS A 96 -9.20 1.85 0.86
CA CYS A 96 -9.82 3.18 0.92
C CYS A 96 -8.76 4.29 0.85
N ALA A 97 -8.85 5.17 -0.16
CA ALA A 97 -7.87 6.25 -0.35
C ALA A 97 -7.79 7.26 0.82
N ILE A 98 -8.87 7.37 1.62
CA ILE A 98 -8.96 8.29 2.76
C ILE A 98 -8.48 7.63 4.05
N ARG A 99 -9.03 6.46 4.38
CA ARG A 99 -8.81 5.80 5.69
C ARG A 99 -7.64 4.82 5.70
N GLU A 100 -7.24 4.32 4.52
CA GLU A 100 -6.25 3.26 4.34
C GLU A 100 -5.15 3.69 3.37
N LYS A 101 -4.86 4.99 3.33
CA LYS A 101 -3.95 5.63 2.37
C LYS A 101 -2.60 4.92 2.25
N LYS A 102 -2.03 4.45 3.36
CA LYS A 102 -0.75 3.75 3.35
C LYS A 102 -0.82 2.42 2.58
N PHE A 103 -1.86 1.62 2.80
CA PHE A 103 -2.05 0.33 2.10
C PHE A 103 -2.31 0.55 0.62
N LEU A 104 -3.13 1.54 0.27
CA LEU A 104 -3.33 1.92 -1.13
C LEU A 104 -2.04 2.41 -1.80
N SER A 105 -1.22 3.19 -1.08
CA SER A 105 0.08 3.65 -1.60
C SER A 105 1.02 2.48 -1.88
N TYR A 106 1.09 1.49 -0.98
CA TYR A 106 1.91 0.31 -1.16
C TYR A 106 1.39 -0.59 -2.29
N LEU A 107 0.07 -0.77 -2.39
CA LEU A 107 -0.56 -1.48 -3.50
C LEU A 107 -0.18 -0.87 -4.86
N ARG A 108 -0.22 0.47 -4.97
CA ARG A 108 0.16 1.20 -6.19
C ARG A 108 1.65 1.06 -6.50
N PHE A 109 2.51 1.01 -5.47
CA PHE A 109 3.92 0.72 -5.65
C PHE A 109 4.14 -0.68 -6.25
N ILE A 110 3.54 -1.72 -5.67
CA ILE A 110 3.68 -3.11 -6.15
C ILE A 110 3.13 -3.29 -7.58
N THR A 111 1.98 -2.69 -7.89
CA THR A 111 1.32 -2.92 -9.17
C THR A 111 1.80 -1.99 -10.29
N GLY A 112 2.10 -0.74 -9.95
CA GLY A 112 2.50 0.30 -10.89
C GLY A 112 4.01 0.40 -11.09
N VAL A 113 4.79 0.37 -10.00
CA VAL A 113 6.26 0.53 -10.06
C VAL A 113 6.95 -0.82 -10.26
N GLU A 114 6.60 -1.82 -9.46
CA GLU A 114 7.19 -3.17 -9.56
C GLU A 114 6.54 -4.03 -10.67
N GLY A 115 5.39 -3.60 -11.19
CA GLY A 115 4.70 -4.28 -12.29
C GLY A 115 4.12 -5.66 -11.95
N GLN A 116 4.01 -5.99 -10.65
CA GLN A 116 3.50 -7.29 -10.22
C GLN A 116 1.97 -7.31 -10.19
N TYR A 117 1.38 -8.50 -10.29
CA TYR A 117 -0.06 -8.74 -10.12
C TYR A 117 -0.96 -8.01 -11.18
N GLN A 118 -0.39 -7.45 -12.25
CA GLN A 118 -1.13 -6.65 -13.24
C GLN A 118 -2.23 -7.45 -13.98
N GLU A 119 -2.03 -8.76 -14.19
CA GLU A 119 -2.96 -9.59 -14.96
C GLU A 119 -4.37 -9.71 -14.37
N PHE A 120 -4.53 -9.61 -13.04
CA PHE A 120 -5.84 -9.70 -12.39
C PHE A 120 -6.30 -8.41 -11.72
N MET A 121 -5.44 -7.40 -11.64
CA MET A 121 -5.76 -6.11 -11.07
C MET A 121 -6.67 -5.31 -12.01
N ARG A 122 -7.96 -5.69 -12.03
CA ARG A 122 -9.04 -5.00 -12.73
C ARG A 122 -9.81 -4.10 -11.76
N CYS A 123 -9.12 -3.37 -10.91
CA CYS A 123 -9.78 -2.46 -9.97
C CYS A 123 -10.18 -1.17 -10.72
N GLU A 124 -11.43 -0.73 -10.58
CA GLU A 124 -11.84 0.59 -11.08
C GLU A 124 -11.21 1.71 -10.22
N HIS A 125 -11.10 2.92 -10.77
CA HIS A 125 -10.64 4.13 -10.05
C HIS A 125 -9.27 4.04 -9.34
N GLY A 126 -8.34 3.22 -9.84
CA GLY A 126 -7.00 3.11 -9.27
C GLY A 126 -6.98 2.43 -7.90
N CYS A 127 -7.86 1.43 -7.74
CA CYS A 127 -8.02 0.56 -6.59
C CYS A 127 -8.45 1.27 -5.30
N ASP A 128 -9.21 2.36 -5.44
CA ASP A 128 -9.88 2.96 -4.30
C ASP A 128 -11.19 2.22 -4.04
N SER A 129 -11.21 1.41 -2.98
CA SER A 129 -12.40 0.66 -2.58
C SER A 129 -13.52 1.58 -2.04
N GLN A 130 -13.24 2.86 -1.78
CA GLN A 130 -14.12 3.86 -1.15
C GLN A 130 -14.59 3.52 0.28
N THR A 131 -14.45 2.27 0.70
CA THR A 131 -14.75 1.74 2.04
C THR A 131 -13.55 0.99 2.61
N PRO A 132 -13.29 1.04 3.93
CA PRO A 132 -12.21 0.30 4.56
C PRO A 132 -12.33 -1.21 4.31
N MET A 133 -11.23 -1.84 3.91
CA MET A 133 -11.19 -3.26 3.58
C MET A 133 -10.21 -4.06 4.43
N TRP A 134 -9.33 -3.40 5.20
CA TRP A 134 -8.29 -4.04 6.00
C TRP A 134 -8.84 -5.17 6.89
N ASP A 135 -9.82 -4.87 7.76
CA ASP A 135 -10.40 -5.86 8.68
C ASP A 135 -11.11 -7.00 7.96
N LYS A 136 -11.67 -6.73 6.77
CA LYS A 136 -12.26 -7.77 5.93
C LYS A 136 -11.17 -8.67 5.37
N TYR A 137 -10.12 -8.10 4.78
CA TYR A 137 -9.02 -8.88 4.22
C TYR A 137 -8.27 -9.67 5.28
N SER A 138 -8.12 -9.15 6.51
CA SER A 138 -7.56 -9.91 7.62
C SER A 138 -8.36 -11.19 7.91
N ARG A 139 -9.70 -11.11 8.00
CA ARG A 139 -10.57 -12.28 8.21
C ARG A 139 -10.52 -13.25 7.03
N MET A 140 -10.52 -12.73 5.80
CA MET A 140 -10.38 -13.55 4.59
C MET A 140 -9.04 -14.31 4.58
N LEU A 141 -7.95 -13.65 4.98
CA LEU A 141 -6.62 -14.26 5.07
C LEU A 141 -6.55 -15.35 6.14
N GLU A 142 -7.22 -15.17 7.28
CA GLU A 142 -7.34 -16.21 8.30
C GLU A 142 -8.08 -17.44 7.76
N ALA A 143 -9.23 -17.23 7.09
CA ALA A 143 -9.98 -18.30 6.46
C ALA A 143 -9.17 -19.03 5.37
N TRP A 144 -8.43 -18.28 4.54
CA TRP A 144 -7.60 -18.84 3.48
C TRP A 144 -6.42 -19.66 4.03
N LYS A 145 -5.74 -19.17 5.08
CA LYS A 145 -4.66 -19.90 5.75
C LYS A 145 -5.14 -21.14 6.51
N ALA A 146 -6.43 -21.20 6.86
CA ALA A 146 -7.04 -22.38 7.47
C ALA A 146 -7.39 -23.47 6.45
N CYS A 147 -7.39 -23.17 5.14
CA CYS A 147 -7.57 -24.17 4.10
C CYS A 147 -6.36 -25.14 4.06
N PRO A 148 -6.57 -26.43 3.72
CA PRO A 148 -5.46 -27.39 3.62
C PRO A 148 -4.43 -27.05 2.53
N HIS A 149 -4.86 -26.31 1.51
CA HIS A 149 -4.03 -25.84 0.40
C HIS A 149 -4.38 -24.39 0.09
N GLU A 150 -3.37 -23.61 -0.30
CA GLU A 150 -3.54 -22.20 -0.68
C GLU A 150 -4.16 -22.03 -2.08
N TYR A 151 -4.00 -23.04 -2.94
CA TYR A 151 -4.48 -23.10 -4.32
C TYR A 151 -5.37 -24.32 -4.56
N HIS A 152 -6.06 -24.35 -5.69
CA HIS A 152 -7.02 -25.42 -6.06
C HIS A 152 -8.19 -25.54 -5.08
N LEU A 153 -8.67 -24.39 -4.63
CA LEU A 153 -9.78 -24.26 -3.69
C LEU A 153 -11.09 -24.76 -4.32
N SER A 154 -11.86 -25.50 -3.54
CA SER A 154 -13.24 -25.88 -3.86
C SER A 154 -14.19 -24.67 -3.80
N MET A 155 -15.38 -24.79 -4.42
CA MET A 155 -16.41 -23.74 -4.36
C MET A 155 -16.77 -23.36 -2.91
N VAL A 156 -16.84 -24.36 -2.01
CA VAL A 156 -17.16 -24.16 -0.59
C VAL A 156 -16.06 -23.36 0.11
N GLU A 157 -14.79 -23.67 -0.14
CA GLU A 157 -13.66 -22.93 0.44
C GLU A 157 -13.63 -21.48 -0.08
N ILE A 158 -13.84 -21.27 -1.38
CA ILE A 158 -13.92 -19.93 -1.98
C ILE A 158 -15.04 -19.11 -1.33
N GLN A 159 -16.23 -19.68 -1.17
CA GLN A 159 -17.35 -19.00 -0.52
C GLN A 159 -17.06 -18.69 0.96
N ASN A 160 -16.46 -19.63 1.69
CA ASN A 160 -16.08 -19.41 3.09
C ASN A 160 -15.09 -18.25 3.23
N ILE A 161 -14.08 -18.18 2.37
CA ILE A 161 -13.11 -17.08 2.35
C ILE A 161 -13.82 -15.76 2.04
N LEU A 162 -14.63 -15.69 0.98
CA LEU A 162 -15.31 -14.45 0.57
C LEU A 162 -16.36 -13.94 1.55
N ASN A 163 -16.89 -14.82 2.41
CA ASN A 163 -17.90 -14.50 3.41
C ASN A 163 -17.32 -14.27 4.82
N ALA A 164 -15.99 -14.39 4.97
CA ALA A 164 -15.30 -14.24 6.25
C ALA A 164 -15.51 -12.86 6.90
#